data_AF-A0A2T5AZZ5-F1
#
_entry.id   AF-A0A2T5AZZ5-F1
#
_cell.length_a   1.000
_cell.length_b   1.000
_cell.length_c   1.000
_cell.angle_alpha   90.00
_cell.angle_beta   90.00
_cell.angle_gamma   90.00
#
_symmetry.space_group_name_H-M   'P 1'
#
loop_
_entity.id
_entity.type
_entity.pdbx_description
1 polymer ?
#
loop_
_entity_poly.entity_id
_entity_poly.type
_entity_poly.pdbx_seq_one_letter_code
_entity_poly.pdbx_strand_id
1 'polypeptide(L)'
;MIRSRTPLRPAAVLLLLVLQAVLLADTGSLTATVALAATAAAGATLAACALLAARIVPAVPPTRVRTAIRDRDRRTAFLPQRDPDARGRTRPRAPGHALPTTVAQGA
;
A
#
# COMPACT_ATOMS: atom_id res chain seq x y z
N MET A 1 -1.02 6.96 -18.56
CA MET A 1 -2.47 6.81 -18.39
C MET A 1 -2.75 5.73 -17.35
N ILE A 2 -3.05 6.11 -16.12
CA ILE A 2 -3.47 5.17 -15.07
C ILE A 2 -4.95 4.90 -15.33
N ARG A 3 -5.26 3.73 -15.91
CA ARG A 3 -6.63 3.33 -16.21
C ARG A 3 -7.30 2.98 -14.88
N SER A 4 -8.05 3.92 -14.32
CA SER A 4 -8.91 3.68 -13.17
C SER A 4 -9.96 2.67 -13.59
N ARG A 5 -9.69 1.39 -13.34
CA ARG A 5 -10.71 0.35 -13.44
C ARG A 5 -11.70 0.65 -12.32
N THR A 6 -12.83 1.28 -12.67
CA THR A 6 -14.01 1.24 -11.81
C THR A 6 -14.23 -0.23 -11.48
N PRO A 7 -14.11 -0.64 -10.21
CA PRO A 7 -14.28 -2.04 -9.92
C PRO A 7 -15.76 -2.34 -10.17
N LEU A 8 -16.04 -3.28 -11.08
CA LEU A 8 -17.40 -3.78 -11.32
C LEU A 8 -17.99 -4.41 -10.05
N ARG A 9 -17.12 -4.83 -9.13
CA ARG A 9 -17.45 -5.53 -7.89
C ARG A 9 -18.36 -4.73 -6.94
N PRO A 10 -18.07 -3.48 -6.54
CA PRO A 10 -18.99 -2.70 -5.71
C PRO A 10 -20.34 -2.44 -6.39
N ALA A 11 -20.38 -2.25 -7.72
CA ALA A 11 -21.65 -2.06 -8.43
C ALA A 11 -22.52 -3.33 -8.35
N ALA A 12 -21.92 -4.51 -8.51
CA ALA A 12 -22.62 -5.78 -8.36
C ALA A 12 -23.09 -6.03 -6.91
N VAL A 13 -22.28 -5.67 -5.91
CA VAL A 13 -22.66 -5.78 -4.49
C VAL A 13 -23.81 -4.84 -4.14
N LEU A 14 -23.79 -3.60 -4.64
CA LEU A 14 -24.87 -2.64 -4.43
C LEU A 14 -26.18 -3.13 -5.07
N LEU A 15 -26.12 -3.64 -6.30
CA LEU A 15 -27.27 -4.19 -7.00
C LEU A 15 -27.89 -5.37 -6.24
N LEU A 16 -27.05 -6.28 -5.74
CA LEU A 16 -27.51 -7.41 -4.93
C LEU A 16 -28.19 -6.94 -3.63
N LEU A 17 -27.60 -5.96 -2.93
CA LEU A 17 -28.16 -5.43 -1.69
C LEU A 17 -29.53 -4.76 -1.93
N VAL A 18 -29.66 -4.00 -3.02
CA VAL A 18 -30.93 -3.38 -3.42
C VAL A 18 -31.97 -4.44 -3.76
N LEU A 19 -31.60 -5.49 -4.50
CA LEU A 19 -32.51 -6.59 -4.85
C LEU A 19 -33.02 -7.32 -3.60
N GLN A 20 -32.12 -7.60 -2.65
CA GLN A 20 -32.50 -8.19 -1.36
C GLN A 20 -33.44 -7.27 -0.58
N ALA A 21 -33.25 -5.95 -0.69
CA ALA A 21 -34.12 -4.99 -0.03
C ALA A 21 -35.52 -4.89 -0.60
N VAL A 22 -35.64 -4.94 -1.92
CA VAL A 22 -36.94 -5.01 -2.58
C VAL A 22 -37.66 -6.32 -2.20
N LEU A 23 -36.95 -7.45 -2.18
CA LEU A 23 -37.54 -8.74 -1.87
C LEU A 23 -37.99 -8.86 -0.40
N LEU A 24 -37.23 -8.30 0.55
CA LEU A 24 -37.63 -8.26 1.97
C LEU A 24 -38.77 -7.28 2.23
N ALA A 25 -38.84 -6.16 1.50
CA ALA A 25 -39.94 -5.20 1.63
C ALA A 25 -41.30 -5.80 1.22
N ASP A 26 -41.31 -6.69 0.23
CA ASP A 26 -42.52 -7.40 -0.22
C ASP A 26 -43.08 -8.37 0.83
N THR A 27 -42.28 -8.75 1.84
CA THR A 27 -42.70 -9.65 2.93
C THR A 27 -43.38 -8.96 4.12
N GLY A 28 -43.61 -7.64 4.04
CA GLY A 28 -44.50 -6.91 4.98
C GLY A 28 -43.96 -6.67 6.40
N SER A 29 -42.69 -6.97 6.67
CA SER A 29 -42.09 -6.73 7.99
C SER A 29 -41.45 -5.33 8.08
N LEU A 30 -42.16 -4.39 8.70
CA LEU A 30 -41.68 -3.01 8.90
C LEU A 30 -40.31 -2.96 9.59
N THR A 31 -40.06 -3.81 10.59
CA THR A 31 -38.76 -3.92 11.27
C THR A 31 -37.65 -4.40 10.33
N ALA A 32 -37.94 -5.35 9.43
CA ALA A 32 -36.97 -5.79 8.42
C ALA A 32 -36.66 -4.67 7.42
N THR A 33 -37.68 -3.91 6.99
CA THR A 33 -37.47 -2.76 6.09
C THR A 33 -36.63 -1.66 6.73
N VAL A 34 -36.85 -1.35 8.01
CA VAL A 34 -36.10 -0.33 8.74
C VAL A 34 -34.65 -0.77 8.99
N ALA A 35 -34.43 -2.02 9.43
CA ALA A 35 -33.08 -2.55 9.63
C ALA A 35 -32.27 -2.55 8.33
N LEU A 36 -32.94 -2.84 7.21
CA LEU A 36 -32.31 -2.86 5.90
C LEU A 36 -32.06 -1.46 5.35
N ALA A 37 -32.99 -0.52 5.54
CA ALA A 37 -32.78 0.89 5.21
C ALA A 37 -31.61 1.48 6.01
N ALA A 38 -31.50 1.17 7.30
CA ALA A 38 -30.39 1.59 8.15
C ALA A 38 -29.05 1.02 7.67
N THR A 39 -29.03 -0.27 7.29
CA THR A 39 -27.82 -0.92 6.76
C THR A 39 -27.42 -0.34 5.41
N ALA A 40 -28.38 -0.09 4.53
CA ALA A 40 -28.14 0.54 3.23
C ALA A 40 -27.61 1.97 3.38
N ALA A 41 -28.15 2.76 4.32
CA ALA A 41 -27.66 4.10 4.61
C ALA A 41 -26.23 4.09 5.18
N ALA A 42 -25.95 3.19 6.12
CA ALA A 42 -24.60 2.99 6.66
C ALA A 42 -23.60 2.56 5.56
N GLY A 43 -24.02 1.63 4.68
CA GLY A 43 -23.21 1.22 3.53
C GLY A 43 -22.94 2.35 2.55
N ALA A 44 -23.96 3.17 2.23
CA ALA A 44 -23.83 4.31 1.32
C ALA A 44 -22.89 5.40 1.88
N THR A 45 -23.00 5.71 3.17
CA THR A 45 -22.09 6.68 3.83
C THR A 45 -20.66 6.16 3.86
N LEU A 46 -20.43 4.88 4.17
CA LEU A 46 -19.10 4.29 4.14
C LEU A 46 -18.51 4.31 2.72
N ALA A 47 -19.31 3.97 1.71
CA ALA A 47 -18.90 4.02 0.31
C ALA A 47 -18.55 5.45 -0.13
N ALA A 48 -19.36 6.45 0.26
CA ALA A 48 -19.08 7.85 0.00
C ALA A 48 -17.77 8.30 0.65
N CYS A 49 -17.55 7.96 1.93
CA CYS A 49 -16.30 8.24 2.64
C CYS A 49 -15.09 7.58 1.95
N ALA A 50 -15.20 6.32 1.54
CA ALA A 50 -14.14 5.61 0.83
C ALA A 50 -13.83 6.25 -0.53
N LEU A 51 -14.86 6.68 -1.28
CA LEU A 51 -14.69 7.38 -2.55
C LEU A 51 -14.01 8.73 -2.36
N LEU A 52 -14.45 9.52 -1.37
CA LEU A 52 -13.83 10.80 -1.03
C LEU A 52 -12.35 10.61 -0.63
N ALA A 53 -12.06 9.64 0.25
CA ALA A 53 -10.70 9.30 0.65
C ALA A 53 -9.84 8.89 -0.56
N ALA A 54 -10.38 8.07 -1.46
CA ALA A 54 -9.68 7.65 -2.67
C ALA A 54 -9.42 8.80 -3.66
N ARG A 55 -10.28 9.82 -3.72
CA ARG A 55 -10.10 11.01 -4.56
C ARG A 55 -9.06 11.98 -4.01
N ILE A 56 -8.91 12.03 -2.69
CA ILE A 56 -7.93 12.90 -2.03
C ILE A 56 -6.50 12.38 -2.25
N VAL A 57 -6.31 11.07 -2.36
CA VAL A 57 -4.98 10.48 -2.58
C VAL A 57 -4.47 10.83 -4.00
N PRO A 58 -3.34 11.55 -4.14
CA PRO A 58 -2.79 11.87 -5.45
C PRO A 58 -2.40 10.61 -6.23
N ALA A 59 -2.75 10.54 -7.51
CA ALA A 59 -2.33 9.46 -8.38
C ALA A 59 -0.83 9.58 -8.71
N VAL A 60 0.02 8.88 -7.94
CA VAL A 60 1.46 8.92 -8.09
C VAL A 60 1.96 7.80 -9.01
N PRO A 61 2.83 8.08 -10.01
CA PRO A 61 3.44 7.04 -10.82
C PRO A 61 4.19 6.01 -9.96
N PRO A 62 4.13 4.71 -10.29
CA PRO A 62 4.78 3.66 -9.48
C PRO A 62 6.30 3.86 -9.39
N THR A 63 6.92 4.49 -10.39
CA THR A 63 8.34 4.89 -10.37
C THR A 63 8.64 5.93 -9.30
N ARG A 64 7.72 6.86 -9.04
CA ARG A 64 7.87 7.89 -7.99
C ARG A 64 7.72 7.29 -6.59
N VAL A 65 6.88 6.26 -6.44
CA VAL A 65 6.81 5.49 -5.18
C VAL A 65 8.13 4.75 -4.93
N ARG A 66 8.65 4.03 -5.93
CA ARG A 66 9.92 3.30 -5.81
C ARG A 66 11.10 4.22 -5.53
N THR A 67 11.15 5.38 -6.19
CA THR A 67 12.22 6.37 -5.94
C THR A 67 12.07 7.05 -4.59
N ALA A 68 10.84 7.36 -4.15
CA ALA A 68 10.60 7.89 -2.81
C ALA A 68 10.96 6.88 -1.70
N ILE A 69 10.67 5.58 -1.88
CA ILE A 69 11.12 4.53 -0.96
C ILE A 69 12.64 4.46 -0.95
N ARG A 70 13.28 4.42 -2.13
CA ARG A 70 14.74 4.37 -2.23
C ARG A 70 15.43 5.62 -1.65
N ASP A 71 14.81 6.78 -1.80
CA ASP A 71 15.29 8.05 -1.23
C ASP A 71 15.11 8.07 0.29
N ARG A 72 13.95 7.58 0.78
CA ARG A 72 13.71 7.39 2.22
C ARG A 72 14.73 6.43 2.80
N ASP A 73 14.94 5.28 2.19
CA ASP A 73 15.93 4.29 2.60
C ASP A 73 17.33 4.90 2.62
N ARG A 74 17.73 5.74 1.67
CA ARG A 74 19.02 6.44 1.72
C ARG A 74 19.10 7.45 2.87
N ARG A 75 18.01 8.17 3.16
CA ARG A 75 17.95 9.15 4.25
C ARG A 75 17.83 8.50 5.63
N THR A 76 17.25 7.31 5.71
CA THR A 76 17.06 6.52 6.94
C THR A 76 17.99 5.29 7.00
N ALA A 77 18.92 5.16 6.05
CA ALA A 77 19.95 4.11 6.00
C ALA A 77 20.91 4.18 7.19
N PHE A 78 20.78 5.21 8.02
CA PHE A 78 21.35 5.25 9.35
C PHE A 78 20.63 4.27 10.31
N LEU A 79 20.59 2.98 9.99
CA LEU A 79 21.13 2.04 10.98
C LEU A 79 22.61 2.43 11.12
N PRO A 80 23.23 2.43 12.30
CA PRO A 80 24.69 2.63 12.38
C PRO A 80 25.33 1.66 11.38
N GLN A 81 25.72 2.19 10.21
CA GLN A 81 26.41 1.43 9.19
C GLN A 81 27.66 1.03 9.92
N ARG A 82 27.75 -0.27 10.22
CA ARG A 82 28.96 -0.84 10.75
C ARG A 82 30.03 -0.41 9.78
N ASP A 83 30.95 0.42 10.28
CA ASP A 83 31.95 1.09 9.46
C ASP A 83 32.48 0.06 8.45
N PRO A 84 32.33 0.31 7.14
CA PRO A 84 32.69 -0.68 6.12
C PRO A 84 34.18 -1.03 6.20
N ASP A 85 34.99 -0.12 6.76
CA ASP A 85 36.40 -0.30 7.04
C ASP A 85 36.66 -0.82 8.47
N ALA A 86 35.63 -0.91 9.32
CA ALA A 86 35.77 -1.50 10.63
C ALA A 86 36.14 -2.96 10.49
N ARG A 87 37.19 -3.32 11.24
CA ARG A 87 37.71 -4.67 11.28
C ARG A 87 36.58 -5.64 11.64
N GLY A 88 36.16 -6.43 10.64
CA GLY A 88 35.21 -7.51 10.83
C GLY A 88 35.72 -8.53 11.85
N ARG A 89 34.88 -9.52 12.21
CA ARG A 89 35.36 -10.64 13.03
C ARG A 89 36.56 -11.28 12.35
N THR A 90 37.65 -11.42 13.10
CA THR A 90 38.86 -12.07 12.62
C THR A 90 38.52 -13.53 12.34
N ARG A 91 38.28 -13.86 11.08
CA ARG A 91 38.39 -15.24 10.62
C ARG A 91 39.87 -15.48 10.38
N PRO A 92 40.47 -16.53 10.96
CA PRO A 92 41.81 -16.95 10.56
C PRO A 92 41.82 -17.10 9.04
N ARG A 93 42.55 -16.23 8.35
CA ARG A 93 42.79 -16.41 6.92
C ARG A 93 43.86 -17.49 6.83
N ALA A 94 43.62 -18.52 6.02
CA ALA A 94 44.71 -19.40 5.61
C ALA A 94 45.85 -18.50 5.08
N PRO A 95 47.12 -18.84 5.37
CA PRO A 95 48.25 -18.03 4.91
C PRO A 95 48.13 -17.78 3.42
N GLY A 96 47.91 -16.52 3.04
CA GLY A 96 47.72 -16.10 1.66
C GLY A 96 48.73 -15.00 1.34
N HIS A 97 49.36 -15.09 0.17
CA HIS A 97 50.34 -14.11 -0.29
C HIS A 97 49.73 -12.70 -0.37
N ALA A 98 50.51 -11.70 0.04
CA ALA A 98 50.11 -10.30 -0.05
C ALA A 98 49.94 -9.89 -1.51
N LEU A 99 48.71 -9.47 -1.87
CA LEU A 99 48.44 -8.88 -3.18
C LEU A 99 48.82 -7.39 -3.15
N PRO A 100 49.58 -6.88 -4.14
CA PRO A 100 49.88 -5.47 -4.23
C PRO A 100 48.58 -4.68 -4.40
N THR A 101 48.33 -3.73 -3.50
CA THR A 101 47.14 -2.89 -3.53
C THR A 101 47.42 -1.66 -4.38
N THR A 102 46.57 -1.37 -5.37
CA THR A 102 46.68 -0.17 -6.21
C THR A 102 46.40 1.07 -5.37
N VAL A 103 47.38 1.96 -5.22
CA VAL A 103 47.19 3.31 -4.68
C VAL A 103 46.68 4.23 -5.79
N ALA A 104 45.56 4.91 -5.55
CA ALA A 104 45.11 5.99 -6.43
C ALA A 104 45.99 7.23 -6.17
N GLN A 105 46.73 7.67 -7.19
CA GLN A 105 47.50 8.92 -7.19
C GLN A 105 46.71 10.05 -7.86
N GLY A 106 46.67 11.21 -7.21
CA GLY A 106 46.46 12.55 -7.81
C GLY A 106 45.02 12.92 -8.16
N ALA A 107 44.58 14.18 -8.07
CA ALA A 107 45.20 15.44 -7.67
C ALA A 107 44.07 16.40 -7.22
#